data_AF-A0A352JDF3-F1
#
_entry.id   AF-A0A352JDF3-F1
#
_cell.length_a   1.000
_cell.length_b   1.000
_cell.length_c   1.000
_cell.angle_alpha   90.00
_cell.angle_beta   90.00
_cell.angle_gamma   90.00
#
_symmetry.space_group_name_H-M   'P 1'
#
loop_
_entity.id
_entity.type
_entity.pdbx_description
1 polymer ?
#
loop_
_entity_poly.entity_id
_entity_poly.type
_entity_poly.pdbx_seq_one_letter_code
_entity_poly.pdbx_strand_id
1 'polypeptide(L)' 'MSFLLSSPILAVIVYAAIAGTYLLVLPLIILFYFKARWYKTSSLERIFICFLAFFFFPGLLVLSPFFNFRPEARTI' A
#
# COMPACT_ATOMS: atom_id res chain seq x y z
N MET A 1 31.45 6.00 7.67
CA MET A 1 30.74 4.77 7.24
C MET A 1 30.42 3.84 8.42
N SER A 2 31.33 3.63 9.38
CA SER A 2 31.16 2.70 10.51
C SER A 2 30.02 3.05 11.48
N PHE A 3 29.71 4.34 11.66
CA PHE A 3 28.65 4.80 12.59
C PHE A 3 27.23 4.38 12.16
N LEU A 4 26.94 4.43 10.85
CA LEU A 4 25.62 4.03 10.30
C LEU A 4 25.40 2.51 10.33
N LEU A 5 26.49 1.73 10.33
CA LEU A 5 26.47 0.27 10.44
C LEU A 5 26.51 -0.21 11.90
N SER A 6 26.47 0.71 12.87
CA SER A 6 26.38 0.32 14.28
C SER A 6 25.01 -0.30 14.58
N SER A 7 25.00 -1.38 15.36
CA SER A 7 23.79 -2.18 15.65
C SER A 7 22.53 -1.37 16.01
N PRO A 8 22.57 -0.36 16.91
CA PRO A 8 21.36 0.38 17.27
C PRO A 8 20.85 1.28 16.12
N ILE A 9 21.74 1.96 15.40
CA ILE A 9 21.37 2.86 14.31
C ILE A 9 20.90 2.07 13.09
N LEU A 10 21.59 0.96 12.78
CA LEU A 10 21.21 0.05 11.72
C LEU A 10 19.81 -0.53 11.96
N ALA A 11 19.49 -0.92 13.20
CA ALA A 11 18.15 -1.41 13.54
C ALA A 11 17.07 -0.36 13.24
N VAL A 12 17.27 0.89 13.66
CA VAL A 12 16.32 1.98 13.39
C VAL A 12 16.12 2.18 11.88
N ILE A 13 17.21 2.20 11.10
CA ILE A 13 17.13 2.35 9.64
C ILE A 13 16.31 1.21 9.02
N VAL A 14 16.57 -0.04 9.43
CA VAL A 14 15.85 -1.21 8.92
C VAL A 14 14.37 -1.15 9.29
N TYR A 15 14.03 -0.88 10.55
CA TYR A 15 12.63 -0.78 10.96
C TYR A 15 11.91 0.40 10.29
N ALA A 16 12.59 1.54 10.11
CA ALA A 16 12.04 2.67 9.38
C ALA A 16 11.80 2.33 7.90
N ALA A 17 12.72 1.60 7.27
CA ALA A 17 12.55 1.14 5.89
C ALA A 17 11.39 0.16 5.75
N ILE A 18 11.26 -0.80 6.67
CA ILE A 18 10.13 -1.75 6.71
C ILE A 18 8.82 -0.98 6.92
N ALA A 19 8.77 -0.08 7.91
CA ALA A 19 7.59 0.72 8.21
C ALA A 19 7.20 1.62 7.03
N GLY A 20 8.15 2.31 6.40
CA GLY A 20 7.91 3.13 5.22
C GLY A 20 7.41 2.32 4.03
N THR A 21 7.97 1.12 3.82
CA THR A 21 7.50 0.21 2.77
C THR A 21 6.08 -0.28 3.05
N TYR A 22 5.77 -0.61 4.30
CA TYR A 22 4.46 -1.11 4.73
C TYR A 22 3.37 -0.04 4.78
N LEU A 23 3.69 1.21 5.14
CA LEU A 23 2.70 2.29 5.27
C LEU A 23 2.53 3.12 3.99
N LEU A 24 3.54 3.22 3.13
CA LEU A 24 3.50 4.09 1.95
C LEU A 24 3.62 3.30 0.64
N VAL A 25 4.69 2.53 0.46
CA VAL A 25 5.01 1.92 -0.82
C VAL A 25 4.01 0.83 -1.21
N LEU A 26 3.80 -0.17 -0.34
CA LEU A 26 2.87 -1.27 -0.62
C LEU A 26 1.41 -0.81 -0.70
N PRO A 27 0.89 0.03 0.22
CA PRO A 27 -0.47 0.55 0.14
C PRO A 27 -0.72 1.34 -1.15
N LEU A 28 0.26 2.11 -1.62
CA LEU A 28 0.15 2.84 -2.88
C LEU A 28 -0.01 1.88 -4.08
N ILE A 29 0.81 0.84 -4.16
CA ILE A 29 0.71 -0.19 -5.21
C ILE A 29 -0.66 -0.88 -5.15
N ILE A 30 -1.11 -1.21 -3.95
CA ILE A 30 -2.39 -1.89 -3.70
C ILE A 30 -3.57 -1.03 -4.12
N LEU A 31 -3.57 0.27 -3.86
CA LEU A 31 -4.62 1.20 -4.32
C LEU A 31 -4.82 1.13 -5.84
N PHE A 32 -3.72 1.12 -6.61
CA PHE A 32 -3.79 1.00 -8.07
C PHE A 32 -4.19 -0.41 -8.52
N TYR A 33 -3.74 -1.45 -7.81
CA TYR A 33 -4.18 -2.83 -8.08
C TYR A 33 -5.70 -2.97 -7.88
N PHE A 34 -6.24 -2.40 -6.79
CA PHE A 34 -7.69 -2.37 -6.53
C PHE A 34 -8.41 -1.63 -7.66
N LYS A 35 -7.98 -0.42 -8.02
CA LYS A 35 -8.58 0.32 -9.14
C LYS A 35 -8.65 -0.52 -10.43
N ALA A 36 -7.60 -1.26 -10.76
CA ALA A 36 -7.52 -2.03 -12.00
C ALA A 36 -8.38 -3.31 -11.99
N ARG A 37 -8.48 -4.00 -10.84
CA ARG A 37 -9.04 -5.36 -10.77
C ARG A 37 -10.39 -5.45 -10.06
N TRP A 38 -10.81 -4.42 -9.32
CA TRP A 38 -11.98 -4.49 -8.45
C TRP A 38 -13.25 -5.00 -9.15
N TYR A 39 -13.48 -4.64 -10.41
CA TYR A 39 -14.68 -5.05 -11.16
C TYR A 39 -14.49 -6.30 -12.05
N LYS A 40 -13.27 -6.84 -12.16
CA LYS A 40 -12.92 -7.96 -13.05
C LYS A 40 -12.44 -9.22 -12.29
N THR A 41 -12.50 -9.18 -10.97
CA THR A 41 -11.86 -10.17 -10.08
C THR A 41 -12.64 -11.48 -9.97
N SER A 42 -11.92 -12.61 -9.94
CA SER A 42 -12.48 -13.95 -9.66
C SER A 42 -12.73 -14.17 -8.17
N SER A 43 -13.45 -15.24 -7.78
CA SER A 43 -13.80 -15.50 -6.37
C SER A 43 -12.57 -15.61 -5.45
N LEU A 44 -11.54 -16.36 -5.86
CA LEU A 44 -10.31 -16.50 -5.08
C LEU A 44 -9.51 -15.20 -5.02
N GLU A 45 -9.44 -14.46 -6.13
CA GLU A 45 -8.76 -13.16 -6.15
C GLU A 45 -9.48 -12.14 -5.26
N ARG A 46 -10.81 -12.23 -5.10
CA ARG A 46 -11.55 -11.36 -4.19
C ARG A 46 -11.12 -11.56 -2.75
N ILE A 47 -10.94 -12.82 -2.33
CA ILE A 47 -10.45 -13.15 -0.98
C ILE A 47 -9.07 -12.52 -0.77
N PHE A 48 -8.18 -12.65 -1.74
CA PHE A 48 -6.84 -12.07 -1.68
C PHE A 48 -6.85 -10.53 -1.62
N ILE A 49 -7.68 -9.88 -2.43
CA ILE A 49 -7.87 -8.42 -2.41
C ILE A 49 -8.38 -7.95 -1.03
N CYS A 50 -9.36 -8.65 -0.47
CA CYS A 50 -9.87 -8.34 0.88
C CYS A 50 -8.79 -8.53 1.94
N PHE A 51 -8.02 -9.62 1.87
CA PHE A 51 -6.87 -9.85 2.77
C PHE A 51 -5.86 -8.70 2.70
N LEU A 52 -5.48 -8.27 1.49
CA LEU A 52 -4.55 -7.14 1.31
C LEU A 52 -5.11 -5.84 1.91
N ALA A 53 -6.42 -5.59 1.76
CA ALA A 53 -7.05 -4.40 2.32
C ALA A 53 -6.97 -4.38 3.85
N PHE A 54 -7.19 -5.51 4.52
CA PHE A 54 -7.07 -5.61 5.98
C PHE A 54 -5.62 -5.61 6.45
N PHE A 55 -4.74 -6.33 5.76
CA PHE A 55 -3.33 -6.41 6.14
C PHE A 55 -2.60 -5.08 5.98
N PHE A 56 -2.97 -4.25 5.00
CA PHE A 56 -2.38 -2.92 4.77
C PHE A 56 -3.34 -1.76 5.12
N PHE A 57 -4.40 -2.04 5.88
CA PHE A 57 -5.41 -1.05 6.27
C PHE A 57 -4.84 0.27 6.82
N PRO A 58 -3.88 0.29 7.77
CA PRO A 58 -3.37 1.55 8.30
C PRO A 58 -2.71 2.42 7.22
N GLY A 59 -1.95 1.84 6.30
CA GLY A 59 -1.33 2.58 5.21
C GLY A 59 -2.35 3.06 4.17
N LEU A 60 -3.35 2.24 3.85
CA LEU A 60 -4.45 2.64 2.97
C LEU A 60 -5.24 3.81 3.56
N LEU A 61 -5.45 3.84 4.88
CA LEU A 61 -6.11 4.94 5.58
C LEU A 61 -5.29 6.24 5.46
N VAL A 62 -3.97 6.17 5.67
CA VAL A 62 -3.07 7.33 5.51
C VAL A 62 -3.10 7.91 4.10
N LEU A 63 -3.14 7.05 3.07
CA LEU A 63 -3.16 7.49 1.67
C LEU A 63 -4.55 7.90 1.17
N SER A 64 -5.61 7.48 1.85
CA SER A 64 -7.00 7.68 1.42
C SER A 64 -7.40 9.12 1.05
N PRO A 65 -6.99 10.19 1.76
CA PRO A 65 -7.40 11.55 1.39
C PRO A 65 -6.72 12.07 0.11
N PHE A 66 -5.63 11.44 -0.35
CA PHE A 66 -4.83 11.95 -1.48
C PHE A 66 -5.26 11.37 -2.83
N PHE A 67 -5.87 10.19 -2.85
CA PHE A 67 -6.22 9.49 -4.09
C PHE A 67 -7.74 9.43 -4.27
N ASN A 68 -8.22 10.05 -5.36
CA ASN A 68 -9.62 9.99 -5.76
C ASN A 68 -9.75 9.13 -7.03
N PHE A 69 -10.40 7.97 -6.91
CA PHE A 69 -10.63 7.04 -8.03
C PHE A 69 -12.04 7.17 -8.62
N ARG A 70 -12.59 8.38 -8.63
CA ARG A 70 -13.85 8.66 -9.29
C ARG A 70 -13.75 8.30 -10.78
N PRO A 71 -14.75 7.60 -11.35
CA PRO A 71 -14.80 7.37 -12.79
C PRO A 71 -14.79 8.69 -13.55
N GLU A 72 -14.08 8.72 -14.67
CA GLU A 72 -14.09 9.87 -15.58
C GLU A 72 -15.50 10.12 -16.12
N ALA A 73 -15.80 11.38 -16.40
CA ALA A 73 -17.06 11.75 -17.02
C ALA A 73 -17.17 11.07 -18.40
N ARG A 74 -18.32 10.47 -18.70
CA ARG A 74 -18.56 9.91 -20.02
C ARG A 74 -18.75 11.05 -21.00
N THR A 75 -17.96 11.07 -22.06
CA THR A 75 -18.27 11.87 -23.26
C THR A 75 -19.47 11.23 -23.95
N ILE A 76 -20.51 12.03 -24.15
CA ILE A 76 -21.78 11.66 -24.79
C ILE A 76 -21.74 12.17 -26.22
#